data_AF-A0A8J8AMP7-F1
#
_entry.id   AF-A0A8J8AMP7-F1
#
_cell.length_a   1.000
_cell.length_b   1.000
_cell.length_c   1.000
_cell.angle_alpha   90.00
_cell.angle_beta   90.00
_cell.angle_gamma   90.00
#
_symmetry.space_group_name_H-M   'P 1'
#
loop_
_entity.id
_entity.type
_entity.pdbx_description
1 polymer ?
#
loop_
_entity_poly.entity_id
_entity_poly.type
_entity_poly.pdbx_seq_one_letter_code
_entity_poly.pdbx_strand_id
1 'polypeptide(L)'
;MQEETAIYLTNIVIAVILAGLLTHSWLRLGRSTPSFYWMIAAWIMVVADVFFALRPDLPHWVGRLFPTLLVTVGQLTFFAGARTTAKQPVPWKTLTGVLAFHALALTYFLLGGPATPWRMVTNGVIWATIAFMAFLSLRKAPVFFWQSIVAPANVFLLHGLFHVARITLAIGSSAYDWPRVADALQVVGDLEASFFIVALFTSLLIATLQQRHEELMSARAEVETLSGLLPVCAWCKKVRDDEGYWQQVEDYLSRRNIRITHGICADCMSTQTKDTRTSSSS
;
A
#
# COMPACT_ATOMS: atom_id res chain seq x y z
N MET A 1 -27.08 23.98 -5.77
CA MET A 1 -25.96 24.35 -6.67
C MET A 1 -24.71 24.75 -5.89
N GLN A 2 -24.78 25.69 -4.92
CA GLN A 2 -23.59 26.05 -4.10
C GLN A 2 -23.06 24.90 -3.21
N GLU A 3 -23.93 24.04 -2.67
CA GLU A 3 -23.50 22.94 -1.78
C GLU A 3 -22.76 21.80 -2.49
N GLU A 4 -23.24 21.34 -3.66
CA GLU A 4 -22.57 20.28 -4.44
C GLU A 4 -21.18 20.73 -4.93
N THR A 5 -21.07 21.97 -5.40
CA THR A 5 -19.78 22.54 -5.82
C THR A 5 -18.80 22.62 -4.64
N ALA A 6 -19.27 22.95 -3.43
CA ALA A 6 -18.42 22.98 -2.24
C ALA A 6 -17.86 21.59 -1.89
N ILE A 7 -18.68 20.54 -1.99
CA ILE A 7 -18.24 19.16 -1.76
C ILE A 7 -17.11 18.78 -2.73
N TYR A 8 -17.30 18.97 -4.03
CA TYR A 8 -16.27 18.62 -5.01
C TYR A 8 -15.00 19.47 -4.84
N LEU A 9 -15.12 20.76 -4.51
CA LEU A 9 -13.96 21.61 -4.22
C LEU A 9 -13.14 21.09 -3.04
N THR A 10 -13.80 20.67 -1.94
CA THR A 10 -13.09 20.06 -0.81
C THR A 10 -12.40 18.75 -1.19
N ASN A 11 -13.07 17.90 -1.99
CA ASN A 11 -12.51 16.64 -2.46
C ASN A 11 -11.29 16.86 -3.34
N ILE A 12 -11.34 17.82 -4.27
CA ILE A 12 -10.23 18.19 -5.14
C ILE A 12 -9.01 18.62 -4.30
N VAL A 13 -9.19 19.48 -3.30
CA VAL A 13 -8.08 19.93 -2.45
C VAL A 13 -7.41 18.75 -1.74
N ILE A 14 -8.21 17.87 -1.13
CA ILE A 14 -7.69 16.69 -0.43
C ILE A 14 -6.97 15.74 -1.41
N ALA A 15 -7.59 15.47 -2.55
CA ALA A 15 -7.05 14.56 -3.56
C ALA A 15 -5.75 15.10 -4.19
N VAL A 16 -5.64 16.41 -4.43
CA VAL A 16 -4.40 17.06 -4.91
C VAL A 16 -3.28 16.93 -3.89
N ILE A 17 -3.56 17.15 -2.60
CA ILE A 17 -2.56 16.98 -1.54
C ILE A 17 -2.06 15.53 -1.52
N LEU A 18 -2.98 14.55 -1.51
CA LEU A 18 -2.62 13.12 -1.49
C LEU A 18 -1.84 12.70 -2.75
N ALA A 19 -2.27 13.12 -3.94
CA ALA A 19 -1.58 12.86 -5.19
C ALA A 19 -0.17 13.50 -5.22
N GLY A 20 -0.03 14.72 -4.67
CA GLY A 20 1.26 15.40 -4.51
C GLY A 20 2.21 14.66 -3.57
N LEU A 21 1.70 14.17 -2.43
CA LEU A 21 2.49 13.36 -1.50
C LEU A 21 2.95 12.04 -2.12
N LEU A 22 2.10 11.37 -2.89
CA LEU A 22 2.47 10.16 -3.63
C LEU A 22 3.50 10.44 -4.72
N THR A 23 3.38 11.59 -5.40
CA THR A 23 4.34 12.03 -6.41
C THR A 23 5.70 12.27 -5.76
N HIS A 24 5.74 12.95 -4.62
CA HIS A 24 6.95 13.16 -3.86
C HIS A 24 7.58 11.84 -3.40
N SER A 25 6.77 10.95 -2.82
CA SER A 25 7.17 9.61 -2.39
C SER A 25 7.77 8.81 -3.54
N TRP A 26 7.10 8.76 -4.69
CA TRP A 26 7.58 8.06 -5.88
C TRP A 26 8.93 8.60 -6.38
N LEU A 27 9.08 9.93 -6.42
CA LEU A 27 10.33 10.58 -6.84
C LEU A 27 11.49 10.31 -5.88
N ARG A 28 11.23 10.17 -4.58
CA ARG A 28 12.27 10.01 -3.54
C ARG A 28 12.58 8.56 -3.19
N LEU A 29 11.61 7.66 -3.24
CA LEU A 29 11.70 6.30 -2.69
C LEU A 29 11.91 5.20 -3.75
N GLY A 30 12.64 5.53 -4.82
CA GLY A 30 13.14 4.55 -5.80
C GLY A 30 12.21 4.23 -6.97
N ARG A 31 11.20 5.07 -7.24
CA ARG A 31 10.33 5.02 -8.44
C ARG A 31 9.77 3.64 -8.78
N SER A 32 9.32 2.88 -7.78
CA SER A 32 8.84 1.52 -8.00
C SER A 32 7.59 1.49 -8.89
N THR A 33 7.45 0.43 -9.68
CA THR A 33 6.29 0.23 -10.57
C THR A 33 4.94 0.29 -9.83
N PRO A 34 4.77 -0.34 -8.64
CA PRO A 34 3.49 -0.23 -7.92
C PRO A 34 3.17 1.20 -7.49
N SER A 35 4.14 1.93 -6.93
CA SER A 35 3.94 3.32 -6.49
C SER A 35 3.62 4.26 -7.65
N PHE A 36 4.15 3.99 -8.85
CA PHE A 36 3.75 4.71 -10.07
C PHE A 36 2.25 4.56 -10.37
N TYR A 37 1.69 3.35 -10.34
CA TYR A 37 0.26 3.13 -10.59
C TYR A 37 -0.61 3.80 -9.52
N TRP A 38 -0.24 3.69 -8.24
CA TRP A 38 -0.96 4.34 -7.15
C TRP A 38 -0.99 5.87 -7.33
N MET A 39 0.15 6.47 -7.70
CA MET A 39 0.29 7.90 -7.96
C MET A 39 -0.53 8.35 -9.17
N ILE A 40 -0.42 7.65 -10.31
CA ILE A 40 -1.15 8.03 -11.53
C ILE A 40 -2.66 7.87 -11.33
N ALA A 41 -3.11 6.83 -10.65
CA ALA A 41 -4.52 6.67 -10.30
C ALA A 41 -5.03 7.86 -9.46
N ALA A 42 -4.24 8.34 -8.49
CA ALA A 42 -4.56 9.52 -7.69
C ALA A 42 -4.81 10.76 -8.55
N TRP A 43 -3.91 11.05 -9.49
CA TRP A 43 -4.05 12.18 -10.39
C TRP A 43 -5.24 12.03 -11.35
N ILE A 44 -5.52 10.82 -11.83
CA ILE A 44 -6.70 10.56 -12.67
C ILE A 44 -7.99 10.85 -11.89
N MET A 45 -8.06 10.45 -10.62
CA MET A 45 -9.22 10.75 -9.77
C MET A 45 -9.36 12.26 -9.51
N VAL A 46 -8.26 12.98 -9.27
CA VAL A 46 -8.27 14.46 -9.17
C VAL A 46 -8.88 15.08 -10.42
N VAL A 47 -8.46 14.64 -11.61
CA VAL A 47 -9.00 15.15 -12.87
C VAL A 47 -10.50 14.81 -12.98
N ALA A 48 -10.91 13.60 -12.59
CA ALA A 48 -12.33 13.24 -12.57
C ALA A 48 -13.17 14.18 -11.67
N ASP A 49 -12.69 14.48 -10.46
CA ASP A 49 -13.36 15.38 -9.52
C ASP A 49 -13.47 16.81 -10.06
N VAL A 50 -12.44 17.31 -10.75
CA VAL A 50 -12.50 18.60 -11.46
C VAL A 50 -13.60 18.59 -12.51
N PHE A 51 -13.72 17.51 -13.30
CA PHE A 51 -14.81 17.40 -14.29
C PHE A 51 -16.19 17.27 -13.65
N PHE A 52 -16.31 16.66 -12.46
CA PHE A 52 -17.57 16.66 -11.70
C PHE A 52 -17.91 18.06 -11.17
N ALA A 53 -16.94 18.81 -10.66
CA ALA A 53 -17.14 20.18 -10.19
C ALA A 53 -17.58 21.13 -11.31
N LEU A 54 -17.00 20.99 -12.51
CA LEU A 54 -17.30 21.79 -13.69
C LEU A 54 -18.55 21.31 -14.46
N ARG A 55 -19.19 20.21 -14.01
CA ARG A 55 -20.31 19.57 -14.70
C ARG A 55 -21.45 20.51 -15.11
N PRO A 56 -21.86 21.52 -14.32
CA PRO A 56 -22.91 22.46 -14.71
C PRO A 56 -22.57 23.29 -15.96
N ASP A 57 -21.29 23.58 -16.18
CA ASP A 57 -20.81 24.46 -17.26
C ASP A 57 -20.36 23.69 -18.51
N LEU A 58 -20.25 22.36 -18.41
CA LEU A 58 -19.80 21.50 -19.49
C LEU A 58 -20.94 21.14 -20.45
N PRO A 59 -20.63 20.88 -21.74
CA PRO A 59 -21.61 20.30 -22.64
C PRO A 59 -22.21 19.02 -22.04
N HIS A 60 -23.51 18.83 -22.20
CA HIS A 60 -24.27 17.76 -21.52
C HIS A 60 -23.66 16.37 -21.68
N TRP A 61 -23.14 16.05 -22.87
CA TRP A 61 -22.48 14.77 -23.15
C TRP A 61 -21.14 14.63 -22.41
N VAL A 62 -20.36 15.71 -22.29
CA VAL A 62 -19.08 15.73 -21.55
C VAL A 62 -19.35 15.47 -20.07
N GLY A 63 -20.28 16.24 -19.49
CA GLY A 63 -20.63 16.13 -18.07
C GLY A 63 -21.34 14.83 -17.68
N ARG A 64 -21.78 14.01 -18.66
CA ARG A 64 -22.40 12.69 -18.41
C ARG A 64 -21.49 11.50 -18.68
N LEU A 65 -20.51 11.63 -19.58
CA LEU A 65 -19.63 10.52 -19.98
C LEU A 65 -18.24 10.65 -19.34
N PHE A 66 -17.61 11.81 -19.49
CA PHE A 66 -16.18 11.95 -19.30
C PHE A 66 -15.72 11.78 -17.84
N PRO A 67 -16.33 12.43 -16.83
CA PRO A 67 -15.92 12.20 -15.44
C PRO A 67 -16.13 10.75 -15.00
N THR A 68 -17.23 10.10 -15.39
CA THR A 68 -17.48 8.69 -15.03
C THR A 68 -16.48 7.74 -15.68
N LEU A 69 -16.09 7.98 -16.93
CA LEU A 69 -15.04 7.20 -17.59
C LEU A 69 -13.68 7.40 -16.93
N LEU A 70 -13.34 8.63 -16.55
CA LEU A 70 -12.11 8.91 -15.79
C LEU A 70 -12.08 8.15 -14.46
N VAL A 71 -13.20 8.10 -13.72
CA VAL A 71 -13.28 7.28 -12.50
C VAL A 71 -13.00 5.82 -12.81
N THR A 72 -13.56 5.27 -13.88
CA THR A 72 -13.29 3.88 -14.29
C THR A 72 -11.82 3.67 -14.66
N VAL A 73 -11.20 4.61 -15.39
CA VAL A 73 -9.76 4.55 -15.67
C VAL A 73 -8.95 4.58 -14.37
N GLY A 74 -9.31 5.45 -13.42
CA GLY A 74 -8.70 5.53 -12.10
C GLY A 74 -8.79 4.21 -11.33
N GLN A 75 -9.99 3.61 -11.26
CA GLN A 75 -10.24 2.31 -10.62
C GLN A 75 -9.47 1.16 -11.29
N LEU A 76 -9.40 1.12 -12.62
CA LEU A 76 -8.58 0.13 -13.34
C LEU A 76 -7.08 0.34 -13.07
N THR A 77 -6.64 1.58 -12.92
CA THR A 77 -5.25 1.92 -12.57
C THR A 77 -4.94 1.52 -11.12
N PHE A 78 -5.87 1.71 -10.19
CA PHE A 78 -5.78 1.17 -8.83
C PHE A 78 -5.67 -0.35 -8.83
N PHE A 79 -6.47 -1.05 -9.64
CA PHE A 79 -6.36 -2.50 -9.80
C PHE A 79 -5.00 -2.93 -10.38
N ALA A 80 -4.45 -2.19 -11.34
CA ALA A 80 -3.08 -2.41 -11.83
C ALA A 80 -2.03 -2.21 -10.71
N GLY A 81 -2.21 -1.18 -9.87
CA GLY A 81 -1.41 -0.97 -8.66
C GLY A 81 -1.49 -2.15 -7.69
N ALA A 82 -2.70 -2.68 -7.44
CA ALA A 82 -2.92 -3.85 -6.58
C ALA A 82 -2.19 -5.09 -7.12
N ARG A 83 -2.32 -5.36 -8.43
CA ARG A 83 -1.68 -6.49 -9.10
C ARG A 83 -0.15 -6.39 -9.05
N THR A 84 0.40 -5.23 -9.36
CA THR A 84 1.85 -5.01 -9.33
C THR A 84 2.42 -5.06 -7.90
N THR A 85 1.68 -4.56 -6.90
CA THR A 85 2.04 -4.71 -5.48
C THR A 85 2.08 -6.19 -5.07
N ALA A 86 1.15 -6.99 -5.58
CA ALA A 86 1.12 -8.44 -5.39
C ALA A 86 2.08 -9.23 -6.32
N LYS A 87 2.98 -8.55 -7.04
CA LYS A 87 3.92 -9.13 -8.02
C LYS A 87 3.22 -9.99 -9.10
N GLN A 88 2.02 -9.59 -9.50
CA GLN A 88 1.24 -10.24 -10.56
C GLN A 88 1.22 -9.40 -11.84
N PRO A 89 1.13 -10.04 -13.03
CA PRO A 89 1.08 -9.32 -14.30
C PRO A 89 -0.24 -8.54 -14.45
N VAL A 90 -0.23 -7.36 -15.07
CA VAL A 90 -1.47 -6.59 -15.31
C VAL A 90 -2.21 -7.14 -16.55
N PRO A 91 -3.50 -7.51 -16.47
CA PRO A 91 -4.22 -8.11 -17.59
C PRO A 91 -4.79 -7.04 -18.53
N TRP A 92 -3.92 -6.33 -19.24
CA TRP A 92 -4.27 -5.14 -20.04
C TRP A 92 -5.47 -5.32 -20.97
N LYS A 93 -5.56 -6.46 -21.67
CA LYS A 93 -6.68 -6.76 -22.58
C LYS A 93 -8.04 -6.74 -21.86
N THR A 94 -8.09 -7.26 -20.64
CA THR A 94 -9.30 -7.25 -19.81
C THR A 94 -9.63 -5.84 -19.34
N LEU A 95 -8.62 -5.07 -18.89
CA LEU A 95 -8.81 -3.67 -18.48
C LEU A 95 -9.37 -2.82 -19.62
N THR A 96 -8.78 -2.92 -20.82
CA THR A 96 -9.25 -2.20 -22.00
C THR A 96 -10.64 -2.65 -22.43
N GLY A 97 -10.95 -3.95 -22.31
CA GLY A 97 -12.28 -4.49 -22.59
C GLY A 97 -13.35 -3.94 -21.63
N VAL A 98 -13.05 -3.88 -20.33
CA VAL A 98 -13.95 -3.29 -19.33
C VAL A 98 -14.19 -1.80 -19.60
N LEU A 99 -13.14 -1.04 -19.92
CA LEU A 99 -13.28 0.39 -20.25
C LEU A 99 -14.13 0.60 -21.50
N ALA A 100 -13.89 -0.18 -22.57
CA ALA A 100 -14.67 -0.10 -23.80
C ALA A 100 -16.14 -0.46 -23.57
N PHE A 101 -16.40 -1.53 -22.80
CA PHE A 101 -17.75 -1.91 -22.40
C PHE A 101 -18.45 -0.79 -21.62
N HIS A 102 -17.75 -0.17 -20.65
CA HIS A 102 -18.34 0.91 -19.86
C HIS A 102 -18.65 2.14 -20.72
N ALA A 103 -17.75 2.51 -21.63
CA ALA A 103 -17.96 3.60 -22.57
C ALA A 103 -19.17 3.35 -23.49
N LEU A 104 -19.31 2.12 -24.02
CA LEU A 104 -20.48 1.73 -24.80
C LEU A 104 -21.77 1.85 -23.98
N ALA A 105 -21.78 1.33 -22.74
CA ALA A 105 -22.93 1.36 -21.86
C ALA A 105 -23.34 2.80 -21.51
N LEU A 106 -22.37 3.67 -21.17
CA LEU A 106 -22.64 5.07 -20.88
C LEU A 106 -23.13 5.84 -22.11
N THR A 107 -22.61 5.52 -23.30
CA THR A 107 -23.09 6.09 -24.57
C THR A 107 -24.53 5.68 -24.84
N TYR A 108 -24.88 4.41 -24.59
CA TYR A 108 -26.27 3.94 -24.67
C TYR A 108 -27.20 4.73 -23.73
N PHE A 109 -26.80 4.95 -22.48
CA PHE A 109 -27.58 5.79 -21.55
C PHE A 109 -27.66 7.26 -21.97
N LEU A 110 -26.65 7.78 -22.67
CA LEU A 110 -26.68 9.15 -23.19
C LEU A 110 -27.68 9.30 -24.34
N LEU A 111 -27.78 8.32 -25.24
CA LEU A 111 -28.58 8.37 -26.47
C LEU A 111 -30.06 8.03 -26.28
N GLY A 112 -30.52 7.73 -25.07
CA GLY A 112 -31.93 7.43 -24.79
C GLY A 112 -32.19 6.15 -24.00
N GLY A 113 -31.17 5.56 -23.36
CA GLY A 113 -31.35 4.43 -22.46
C GLY A 113 -32.26 4.73 -21.25
N PRO A 114 -32.72 3.69 -20.53
CA PRO A 114 -33.67 3.81 -19.43
C PRO A 114 -33.11 4.61 -18.24
N ALA A 115 -34.03 5.03 -17.35
CA ALA A 115 -33.86 5.98 -16.24
C ALA A 115 -32.56 5.87 -15.41
N THR A 116 -32.23 6.96 -14.70
CA THR A 116 -31.09 7.15 -13.78
C THR A 116 -30.69 5.93 -12.93
N PRO A 117 -31.61 5.10 -12.38
CA PRO A 117 -31.24 3.94 -11.57
C PRO A 117 -30.40 2.90 -12.32
N TRP A 118 -30.67 2.65 -13.60
CA TRP A 118 -29.95 1.61 -14.35
C TRP A 118 -28.51 2.00 -14.67
N ARG A 119 -28.25 3.28 -14.95
CA ARG A 119 -26.89 3.81 -15.06
C ARG A 119 -26.14 3.63 -13.73
N MET A 120 -26.81 3.88 -12.60
CA MET A 120 -26.22 3.69 -11.27
C MET A 120 -25.87 2.22 -11.02
N VAL A 121 -26.76 1.29 -11.37
CA VAL A 121 -26.53 -0.15 -11.28
C VAL A 121 -25.33 -0.57 -12.15
N THR A 122 -25.28 -0.14 -13.42
CA THR A 122 -24.16 -0.47 -14.31
C THR A 122 -22.81 0.02 -13.76
N ASN A 123 -22.75 1.29 -13.31
CA ASN A 123 -21.54 1.83 -12.69
C ASN A 123 -21.15 1.03 -11.44
N GLY A 124 -22.11 0.75 -10.56
CA GLY A 124 -21.89 0.01 -9.33
C GLY A 124 -21.34 -1.39 -9.60
N VAL A 125 -21.91 -2.14 -10.56
CA VAL A 125 -21.44 -3.50 -10.89
C VAL A 125 -19.98 -3.47 -11.36
N ILE A 126 -19.64 -2.54 -12.25
CA ILE A 126 -18.27 -2.40 -12.78
C ILE A 126 -17.30 -2.04 -11.65
N TRP A 127 -17.61 -1.02 -10.85
CA TRP A 127 -16.72 -0.55 -9.78
C TRP A 127 -16.60 -1.56 -8.64
N ALA A 128 -17.69 -2.24 -8.25
CA ALA A 128 -17.64 -3.34 -7.28
C ALA A 128 -16.74 -4.47 -7.76
N THR A 129 -16.86 -4.87 -9.03
CA THR A 129 -16.05 -5.95 -9.60
C THR A 129 -14.56 -5.59 -9.58
N ILE A 130 -14.20 -4.37 -9.99
CA ILE A 130 -12.82 -3.90 -9.96
C ILE A 130 -12.30 -3.87 -8.51
N ALA A 131 -13.10 -3.37 -7.56
CA ALA A 131 -12.73 -3.30 -6.16
C ALA A 131 -12.49 -4.68 -5.55
N PHE A 132 -13.38 -5.64 -5.75
CA PHE A 132 -13.19 -7.02 -5.25
C PHE A 132 -11.98 -7.69 -5.89
N MET A 133 -11.72 -7.46 -7.19
CA MET A 133 -10.53 -7.98 -7.85
C MET A 133 -9.24 -7.37 -7.31
N ALA A 134 -9.25 -6.07 -6.97
CA ALA A 134 -8.13 -5.40 -6.30
C ALA A 134 -7.90 -5.96 -4.89
N PHE A 135 -8.97 -6.15 -4.11
CA PHE A 135 -8.93 -6.83 -2.81
C PHE A 135 -8.29 -8.22 -2.92
N LEU A 136 -8.80 -9.09 -3.79
CA LEU A 136 -8.29 -10.44 -3.99
C LEU A 136 -6.83 -10.46 -4.45
N SER A 137 -6.42 -9.46 -5.23
CA SER A 137 -5.02 -9.30 -5.65
C SER A 137 -4.13 -8.95 -4.45
N LEU A 138 -4.52 -7.98 -3.63
CA LEU A 138 -3.76 -7.54 -2.46
C LEU A 138 -3.68 -8.61 -1.35
N ARG A 139 -4.64 -9.54 -1.28
CA ARG A 139 -4.54 -10.74 -0.41
C ARG A 139 -3.33 -11.63 -0.72
N LYS A 140 -2.72 -11.47 -1.89
CA LYS A 140 -1.50 -12.18 -2.31
C LYS A 140 -0.23 -11.30 -2.21
N ALA A 141 -0.37 -10.05 -1.76
CA ALA A 141 0.74 -9.14 -1.52
C ALA A 141 1.36 -9.37 -0.12
N PRO A 142 2.45 -8.67 0.24
CA PRO A 142 3.01 -8.73 1.60
C PRO A 142 1.96 -8.43 2.67
N VAL A 143 2.17 -8.96 3.86
CA VAL A 143 1.16 -9.02 4.93
C VAL A 143 0.61 -7.64 5.35
N PHE A 144 1.43 -6.59 5.27
CA PHE A 144 1.05 -5.18 5.53
C PHE A 144 -0.12 -4.71 4.67
N PHE A 145 -0.30 -5.29 3.49
CA PHE A 145 -1.33 -4.87 2.54
C PHE A 145 -2.69 -5.50 2.81
N TRP A 146 -2.81 -6.48 3.71
CA TRP A 146 -4.09 -7.18 3.93
C TRP A 146 -4.43 -7.63 5.35
N GLN A 147 -3.48 -7.74 6.27
CA GLN A 147 -3.75 -8.30 7.60
C GLN A 147 -4.43 -7.30 8.55
N SER A 148 -4.02 -6.03 8.51
CA SER A 148 -4.59 -4.99 9.37
C SER A 148 -5.99 -4.58 8.90
N ILE A 149 -6.87 -4.21 9.83
CA ILE A 149 -8.21 -3.67 9.51
C ILE A 149 -8.12 -2.42 8.62
N VAL A 150 -7.10 -1.58 8.82
CA VAL A 150 -6.84 -0.39 8.00
C VAL A 150 -5.96 -0.69 6.77
N ALA A 151 -5.74 -1.96 6.42
CA ALA A 151 -4.90 -2.31 5.29
C ALA A 151 -5.58 -1.99 3.94
N PRO A 152 -4.81 -1.66 2.89
CA PRO A 152 -5.34 -1.34 1.56
C PRO A 152 -6.34 -2.36 1.01
N ALA A 153 -6.11 -3.65 1.21
CA ALA A 153 -7.06 -4.69 0.76
C ALA A 153 -8.45 -4.49 1.39
N ASN A 154 -8.51 -4.22 2.69
CA ASN A 154 -9.77 -4.07 3.41
C ASN A 154 -10.49 -2.78 3.05
N VAL A 155 -9.76 -1.74 2.63
CA VAL A 155 -10.37 -0.54 2.02
C VAL A 155 -11.07 -0.88 0.70
N PHE A 156 -10.45 -1.67 -0.18
CA PHE A 156 -11.10 -2.14 -1.40
C PHE A 156 -12.30 -3.06 -1.13
N LEU A 157 -12.23 -3.89 -0.08
CA LEU A 157 -13.35 -4.72 0.34
C LEU A 157 -14.55 -3.86 0.74
N LEU A 158 -14.34 -2.85 1.59
CA LEU A 158 -15.39 -1.93 2.03
C LEU A 158 -15.97 -1.15 0.84
N HIS A 159 -15.12 -0.67 -0.06
CA HIS A 159 -15.54 -0.01 -1.30
C HIS A 159 -16.43 -0.90 -2.17
N GLY A 160 -16.03 -2.17 -2.37
CA GLY A 160 -16.83 -3.14 -3.11
C GLY A 160 -18.18 -3.41 -2.46
N LEU A 161 -18.22 -3.59 -1.13
CA LEU A 161 -19.44 -3.80 -0.36
C LEU A 161 -20.38 -2.59 -0.42
N PHE A 162 -19.85 -1.37 -0.38
CA PHE A 162 -20.63 -0.16 -0.57
C PHE A 162 -21.33 -0.13 -1.93
N HIS A 163 -20.64 -0.47 -3.01
CA HIS A 163 -21.27 -0.53 -4.34
C HIS A 163 -22.33 -1.64 -4.42
N VAL A 164 -22.13 -2.79 -3.77
CA VAL A 164 -23.16 -3.84 -3.68
C VAL A 164 -24.42 -3.33 -2.97
N ALA A 165 -24.25 -2.65 -1.84
CA ALA A 165 -25.36 -2.03 -1.12
C ALA A 165 -26.07 -0.98 -1.99
N ARG A 166 -25.30 -0.11 -2.67
CA ARG A 166 -25.81 0.91 -3.58
C ARG A 166 -26.61 0.31 -4.74
N ILE A 167 -26.12 -0.76 -5.37
CA ILE A 167 -26.83 -1.47 -6.45
C ILE A 167 -28.17 -2.00 -5.92
N THR A 168 -28.15 -2.63 -4.75
CA THR A 168 -29.35 -3.21 -4.13
C THR A 168 -30.41 -2.15 -3.87
N LEU A 169 -30.00 -1.02 -3.29
CA LEU A 169 -30.87 0.12 -3.02
C LEU A 169 -31.35 0.80 -4.30
N ALA A 170 -30.50 0.89 -5.34
CA ALA A 170 -30.88 1.46 -6.63
C ALA A 170 -31.97 0.63 -7.32
N ILE A 171 -31.83 -0.70 -7.35
CA ILE A 171 -32.83 -1.63 -7.88
C ILE A 171 -34.13 -1.50 -7.08
N GLY A 172 -34.05 -1.52 -5.75
CA GLY A 172 -35.21 -1.33 -4.87
C GLY A 172 -35.92 0.00 -5.13
N SER A 173 -35.18 1.11 -5.19
CA SER A 173 -35.76 2.44 -5.44
C SER A 173 -36.48 2.53 -6.78
N SER A 174 -35.98 1.81 -7.81
CA SER A 174 -36.63 1.73 -9.12
C SER A 174 -37.87 0.84 -9.12
N ALA A 175 -37.88 -0.23 -8.32
CA ALA A 175 -39.01 -1.16 -8.23
C ALA A 175 -40.20 -0.55 -7.47
N TYR A 176 -39.93 0.31 -6.47
CA TYR A 176 -40.95 0.94 -5.61
C TYR A 176 -41.23 2.42 -5.94
N ASP A 177 -40.63 2.96 -7.01
CA ASP A 177 -40.75 4.36 -7.47
C ASP A 177 -40.46 5.40 -6.36
N TRP A 178 -39.26 5.30 -5.75
CA TRP A 178 -38.80 6.18 -4.67
C TRP A 178 -37.76 7.19 -5.17
N PRO A 179 -38.16 8.30 -5.83
CA PRO A 179 -37.21 9.24 -6.44
C PRO A 179 -36.28 9.91 -5.43
N ARG A 180 -36.77 10.25 -4.23
CA ARG A 180 -35.93 10.83 -3.16
C ARG A 180 -34.77 9.93 -2.72
N VAL A 181 -34.97 8.61 -2.75
CA VAL A 181 -33.94 7.64 -2.39
C VAL A 181 -32.89 7.55 -3.49
N ALA A 182 -33.31 7.59 -4.76
CA ALA A 182 -32.39 7.60 -5.90
C ALA A 182 -31.47 8.84 -5.90
N ASP A 183 -32.02 10.02 -5.61
CA ASP A 183 -31.25 11.26 -5.51
C ASP A 183 -30.25 11.21 -4.34
N ALA A 184 -30.71 10.75 -3.17
CA ALA A 184 -29.83 10.59 -2.00
C ALA A 184 -28.70 9.58 -2.27
N LEU A 185 -28.97 8.47 -2.95
CA LEU A 185 -27.95 7.48 -3.32
C LEU A 185 -26.90 8.05 -4.28
N GLN A 186 -27.27 9.02 -5.12
CA GLN A 186 -26.31 9.67 -6.00
C GLN A 186 -25.33 10.53 -5.18
N VAL A 187 -25.84 11.38 -4.30
CA VAL A 187 -25.02 12.21 -3.39
C VAL A 187 -24.12 11.36 -2.50
N VAL A 188 -24.67 10.31 -1.89
CA VAL A 188 -23.91 9.38 -1.04
C VAL A 188 -22.83 8.65 -1.85
N GLY A 189 -23.12 8.31 -3.11
CA GLY A 189 -22.14 7.71 -4.01
C GLY A 189 -20.97 8.64 -4.36
N ASP A 190 -21.24 9.93 -4.53
CA ASP A 190 -20.20 10.93 -4.84
C ASP A 190 -19.31 11.22 -3.62
N LEU A 191 -19.89 11.23 -2.42
CA LEU A 191 -19.14 11.34 -1.16
C LEU A 191 -18.26 10.10 -0.91
N GLU A 192 -18.78 8.91 -1.19
CA GLU A 192 -18.07 7.67 -0.94
C GLU A 192 -16.77 7.54 -1.73
N ALA A 193 -16.76 7.98 -3.00
CA ALA A 193 -15.55 7.98 -3.81
C ALA A 193 -14.41 8.76 -3.14
N SER A 194 -14.73 9.85 -2.45
CA SER A 194 -13.77 10.70 -1.76
C SER A 194 -13.25 10.06 -0.48
N PHE A 195 -14.15 9.49 0.33
CA PHE A 195 -13.78 8.71 1.51
C PHE A 195 -12.91 7.51 1.15
N PHE A 196 -13.23 6.82 0.06
CA PHE A 196 -12.44 5.71 -0.46
C PHE A 196 -11.01 6.13 -0.81
N ILE A 197 -10.84 7.24 -1.54
CA ILE A 197 -9.52 7.78 -1.92
C ILE A 197 -8.68 8.09 -0.67
N VAL A 198 -9.26 8.80 0.29
CA VAL A 198 -8.56 9.17 1.54
C VAL A 198 -8.15 7.92 2.33
N ALA A 199 -9.07 6.98 2.50
CA ALA A 199 -8.81 5.73 3.21
C ALA A 199 -7.74 4.88 2.49
N LEU A 200 -7.81 4.79 1.16
CA LEU A 200 -6.88 4.00 0.36
C LEU A 200 -5.47 4.59 0.43
N PHE A 201 -5.32 5.90 0.30
CA PHE A 201 -3.99 6.51 0.35
C PHE A 201 -3.40 6.54 1.75
N THR A 202 -4.20 6.77 2.77
CA THR A 202 -3.75 6.67 4.16
C THR A 202 -3.30 5.25 4.47
N SER A 203 -4.08 4.24 4.06
CA SER A 203 -3.70 2.83 4.25
C SER A 203 -2.46 2.41 3.46
N LEU A 204 -2.29 2.89 2.23
CA LEU A 204 -1.10 2.62 1.40
C LEU A 204 0.14 3.27 2.02
N LEU A 205 0.02 4.48 2.55
CA LEU A 205 1.10 5.16 3.25
C LEU A 205 1.51 4.37 4.50
N ILE A 206 0.54 3.97 5.34
CA ILE A 206 0.79 3.18 6.54
C ILE A 206 1.47 1.85 6.18
N ALA A 207 0.94 1.11 5.20
CA ALA A 207 1.51 -0.18 4.78
C ALA A 207 2.95 -0.02 4.25
N THR A 208 3.21 1.05 3.49
CA THR A 208 4.56 1.34 2.97
C THR A 208 5.53 1.71 4.10
N LEU A 209 5.08 2.52 5.05
CA LEU A 209 5.88 2.89 6.23
C LEU A 209 6.21 1.67 7.09
N GLN A 210 5.24 0.78 7.34
CA GLN A 210 5.45 -0.46 8.07
C GLN A 210 6.46 -1.37 7.37
N GLN A 211 6.31 -1.55 6.06
CA GLN A 211 7.25 -2.36 5.28
C GLN A 211 8.68 -1.80 5.37
N ARG A 212 8.86 -0.48 5.21
CA ARG A 212 10.19 0.15 5.33
C ARG A 212 10.76 0.03 6.73
N HIS A 213 9.91 0.15 7.75
CA HIS A 213 10.35 -0.01 9.13
C HIS A 213 10.89 -1.42 9.36
N GLU A 214 10.22 -2.47 8.88
CA GLU A 214 10.72 -3.84 8.99
C GLU A 214 11.98 -4.08 8.18
N GLU A 215 12.08 -3.54 6.96
CA GLU A 215 13.31 -3.62 6.15
C GLU A 215 14.50 -2.99 6.89
N LEU A 216 14.30 -1.82 7.52
CA LEU A 216 15.33 -1.16 8.31
C LEU A 216 15.69 -1.94 9.58
N MET A 217 14.69 -2.48 10.28
CA MET A 217 14.92 -3.28 11.49
C MET A 217 15.66 -4.58 11.18
N SER A 218 15.32 -5.25 10.07
CA SER A 218 16.03 -6.44 9.60
C SER A 218 17.47 -6.12 9.22
N ALA A 219 17.70 -5.05 8.46
CA ALA A 219 19.05 -4.63 8.09
C ALA A 219 19.90 -4.25 9.32
N ARG A 220 19.28 -3.59 10.31
CA ARG A 220 19.94 -3.27 11.58
C ARG A 220 20.32 -4.54 12.36
N ALA A 221 19.41 -5.50 12.47
CA ALA A 221 19.68 -6.77 13.14
C ALA A 221 20.80 -7.58 12.46
N GLU A 222 20.86 -7.53 11.13
CA GLU A 222 21.95 -8.14 10.36
C GLU A 222 23.30 -7.47 10.67
N VAL A 223 23.36 -6.14 10.68
CA VAL A 223 24.56 -5.38 11.08
C VAL A 223 24.96 -5.70 12.52
N GLU A 224 24.01 -5.75 13.47
CA GLU A 224 24.30 -6.11 14.87
C GLU A 224 24.88 -7.53 14.97
N THR A 225 24.32 -8.49 14.24
CA THR A 225 24.81 -9.87 14.19
C THR A 225 26.22 -9.96 13.59
N LEU A 226 26.47 -9.27 12.47
CA LEU A 226 27.79 -9.23 11.82
C LEU A 226 28.84 -8.50 12.69
N SER A 227 28.44 -7.44 13.39
CA SER A 227 29.31 -6.70 14.31
C SER A 227 29.65 -7.45 15.60
N GLY A 228 28.88 -8.50 15.94
CA GLY A 228 29.14 -9.37 17.08
C GLY A 228 30.19 -10.46 16.81
N LEU A 229 30.63 -10.65 15.56
CA LEU A 229 31.66 -11.62 15.21
C LEU A 229 33.04 -11.06 15.55
N LEU A 230 33.73 -11.74 16.47
CA LEU A 230 35.10 -11.42 16.85
C LEU A 230 36.07 -12.15 15.91
N PRO A 231 36.75 -11.47 14.97
CA PRO A 231 37.72 -12.13 14.10
C PRO A 231 38.94 -12.57 14.90
N VAL A 232 39.01 -13.86 15.21
CA VAL A 232 40.11 -14.49 15.98
C VAL A 232 41.06 -15.22 15.04
N CYS A 233 42.37 -14.97 15.18
CA CYS A 233 43.39 -15.67 14.43
C CYS A 233 43.36 -17.16 14.75
N ALA A 234 43.20 -18.01 13.74
CA ALA A 234 43.12 -19.46 13.93
C ALA A 234 44.37 -20.04 14.61
N TRP A 235 45.53 -19.46 14.34
CA TRP A 235 46.84 -19.92 14.84
C TRP A 235 47.18 -19.41 16.24
N CYS A 236 47.15 -18.09 16.46
CA CYS A 236 47.63 -17.47 17.69
C CYS A 236 46.53 -16.92 18.60
N LYS A 237 45.25 -17.06 18.22
CA LYS A 237 44.06 -16.64 18.98
C LYS A 237 43.96 -15.14 19.32
N LYS A 238 44.81 -14.29 18.73
CA LYS A 238 44.66 -12.83 18.76
C LYS A 238 43.38 -12.39 18.06
N VAL A 239 42.82 -11.27 18.49
CA VAL A 239 41.64 -10.63 17.89
C VAL A 239 42.09 -9.53 16.95
N ARG A 240 41.45 -9.44 15.78
CA ARG A 240 41.62 -8.31 14.87
C ARG A 240 40.65 -7.20 15.24
N ASP A 241 41.13 -5.97 15.38
CA ASP A 241 40.26 -4.82 15.58
C ASP A 241 39.75 -4.19 14.28
N ASP A 242 38.93 -3.14 14.42
CA ASP A 242 38.28 -2.42 13.32
C ASP A 242 39.32 -1.68 12.43
N GLU A 243 40.52 -1.42 12.95
CA GLU A 243 41.65 -0.82 12.22
C GLU A 243 42.51 -1.89 11.52
N GLY A 244 42.24 -3.16 11.80
CA GLY A 244 42.88 -4.31 11.19
C GLY A 244 44.11 -4.83 11.94
N TYR A 245 44.43 -4.32 13.13
CA TYR A 245 45.54 -4.75 13.97
C TYR A 245 45.17 -5.97 14.82
N TRP A 246 46.16 -6.82 15.07
CA TRP A 246 46.00 -8.02 15.90
C TRP A 246 46.47 -7.79 17.34
N GLN A 247 45.56 -7.90 18.30
CA GLN A 247 45.82 -7.72 19.73
C GLN A 247 45.29 -8.89 20.57
N GLN A 248 45.64 -8.94 21.85
CA GLN A 248 45.09 -9.98 22.74
C GLN A 248 43.59 -9.75 22.95
N VAL A 249 42.85 -10.83 23.24
CA VAL A 249 41.41 -10.77 23.53
C VAL A 249 41.13 -9.80 24.67
N GLU A 250 42.00 -9.81 25.66
CA GLU A 250 41.87 -9.06 26.90
C GLU A 250 41.97 -7.56 26.66
N ASP A 251 42.95 -7.15 25.85
CA ASP A 251 43.14 -5.76 25.43
C ASP A 251 41.95 -5.27 24.60
N TYR A 252 41.49 -6.10 23.67
CA TYR A 252 40.35 -5.79 22.81
C TYR A 252 39.06 -5.55 23.62
N LEU A 253 38.75 -6.45 24.56
CA LEU A 253 37.55 -6.37 25.40
C LEU A 253 37.64 -5.24 26.43
N SER A 254 38.83 -5.00 27.00
CA SER A 254 39.05 -3.92 27.96
C SER A 254 38.78 -2.54 27.33
N ARG A 255 39.17 -2.34 26.06
CA ARG A 255 38.85 -1.10 25.30
C ARG A 255 37.34 -0.90 25.09
N ARG A 256 36.54 -1.98 25.12
CA ARG A 256 35.08 -1.95 25.03
C ARG A 256 34.39 -1.95 26.41
N ASN A 257 35.10 -1.54 27.46
CA ASN A 257 34.61 -1.46 28.85
C ASN A 257 34.15 -2.81 29.45
N ILE A 258 34.64 -3.93 28.94
CA ILE A 258 34.39 -5.25 29.52
C ILE A 258 35.55 -5.59 30.47
N ARG A 259 35.24 -5.91 31.73
CA ARG A 259 36.25 -6.29 32.73
C ARG A 259 36.46 -7.80 32.70
N ILE A 260 37.72 -8.21 32.73
CA ILE A 260 38.12 -9.63 32.70
C ILE A 260 38.73 -10.00 34.04
N THR A 261 38.34 -11.16 34.56
CA THR A 261 38.97 -11.83 35.69
C THR A 261 39.62 -13.13 35.21
N HIS A 262 40.69 -13.55 35.89
CA HIS A 262 41.40 -14.79 35.56
C HIS A 262 41.07 -15.87 36.59
N GLY A 263 40.78 -17.08 36.11
CA GLY A 263 40.57 -18.27 36.92
C GLY A 263 41.18 -19.49 36.22
N ILE A 264 41.40 -20.56 36.97
CA ILE A 264 41.93 -21.81 36.43
C ILE A 264 40.82 -22.87 36.43
N CYS A 265 40.58 -23.51 35.27
CA CYS A 265 39.59 -24.59 35.21
C CYS A 265 40.14 -25.87 35.84
N ALA A 266 39.24 -26.80 36.20
CA ALA A 266 39.60 -28.07 36.81
C ALA A 266 40.57 -28.91 35.93
N ASP A 267 40.40 -28.86 34.61
CA ASP A 267 41.24 -29.60 33.66
C ASP A 267 42.70 -29.11 33.68
N CYS A 268 42.90 -27.78 33.62
CA CYS A 268 44.23 -27.18 33.71
C CYS A 268 44.89 -27.47 35.07
N MET A 269 44.12 -27.42 36.15
CA MET A 269 44.60 -27.71 37.49
C MET A 269 45.05 -29.18 37.64
N SER A 270 44.33 -30.11 37.01
CA SER A 270 44.68 -31.55 36.99
C SER A 270 45.96 -31.87 36.19
N THR A 271 46.33 -31.00 35.25
CA THR A 271 47.52 -31.18 34.39
C THR A 271 48.77 -30.63 35.07
N GLN A 272 48.68 -29.44 35.68
CA GLN A 272 49.77 -28.82 36.46
C GLN A 272 50.22 -29.68 37.67
N THR A 273 49.29 -30.44 38.26
CA THR A 273 49.60 -31.35 39.38
C THR A 273 50.35 -32.62 38.96
N LYS A 274 50.39 -32.95 37.66
CA LYS A 274 51.18 -34.08 37.15
C LYS A 274 52.65 -33.72 36.92
N ASP A 275 52.94 -32.52 36.43
CA ASP A 275 54.32 -32.06 36.19
C ASP A 275 55.09 -31.73 37.48
N THR A 276 54.38 -31.28 38.52
CA THR A 276 55.02 -30.99 39.82
C THR A 276 55.46 -32.25 40.58
N ARG A 277 54.99 -33.45 40.19
CA ARG A 277 55.42 -34.72 40.79
C ARG A 277 56.62 -35.35 40.09
N THR A 278 56.98 -34.90 38.89
CA THR A 278 58.11 -35.44 38.11
C THR A 278 59.38 -34.59 38.22
N SER A 279 59.27 -33.34 38.67
CA SER A 279 60.44 -32.45 38.91
C SER A 279 61.03 -32.53 40.32
N SER A 280 60.46 -33.32 41.24
CA SER A 280 60.96 -33.50 42.62
C SER A 280 61.72 -34.81 42.84
N SER A 281 62.11 -35.51 41.76
CA SER A 281 62.86 -36.77 41.81
C SER A 281 64.17 -36.70 41.01
N SER A 282 64.86 -35.56 41.05
CA SER A 282 66.23 -35.37 40.55
C SER A 282 67.13 -34.86 41.66
#